data_AF-A0A3D9HVI4-F1
#
_entry.id   AF-A0A3D9HVI4-F1
#
_cell.length_a   1.000
_cell.length_b   1.000
_cell.length_c   1.000
_cell.angle_alpha   90.00
_cell.angle_beta   90.00
_cell.angle_gamma   90.00
#
_symmetry.space_group_name_H-M   'P 1'
#
loop_
_entity.id
_entity.type
_entity.pdbx_description
1 polymer ?
#
loop_
_entity_poly.entity_id
_entity_poly.type
_entity_poly.pdbx_seq_one_letter_code
_entity_poly.pdbx_strand_id
1 'polypeptide(L)'
;MTIEEASSGSEGEEARKKEKAWEHALRRDAMYDGAVKALLTLNGGGTVTLLAFLQAIWVKQSMTGLSAWVVIGMAFMAAGAAFAGIIPYLRYHTSMKYQNEGITAGRCWTKCCQRVTEISFGMFVVGIGTVIAGAFSNLPD
;
A
#
# COMPACT_ATOMS: atom_id res chain seq x y z
N MET A 1 -26.00 32.13 36.09
CA MET A 1 -25.52 30.95 35.36
C MET A 1 -26.34 29.77 35.86
N THR A 2 -27.41 29.47 35.13
CA THR A 2 -28.36 28.40 35.46
C THR A 2 -27.80 27.06 34.98
N ILE A 3 -28.18 25.98 35.65
CA ILE A 3 -27.71 24.61 35.35
C ILE A 3 -27.98 24.21 33.87
N GLU A 4 -29.00 24.81 33.24
CA GLU A 4 -29.31 24.64 31.81
C GLU A 4 -28.25 25.22 30.85
N GLU A 5 -27.59 26.34 31.19
CA GLU A 5 -26.53 26.92 30.35
C GLU A 5 -25.25 26.07 30.38
N ALA A 6 -24.96 25.42 31.51
CA ALA A 6 -23.83 24.51 31.65
C ALA A 6 -24.06 23.17 30.90
N SER A 7 -25.32 22.69 30.88
CA SER A 7 -25.69 21.45 30.17
C SER A 7 -25.64 21.62 28.64
N SER A 8 -26.10 22.76 28.10
CA SER A 8 -26.08 23.00 26.65
C SER A 8 -24.67 23.20 26.09
N GLY A 9 -23.75 23.75 26.89
CA GLY A 9 -22.34 23.88 26.53
C GLY A 9 -21.61 22.53 26.46
N SER A 10 -21.90 21.62 27.40
CA SER A 10 -21.30 20.28 27.46
C SER A 10 -21.72 19.40 26.27
N GLU A 11 -23.00 19.40 25.91
CA GLU A 11 -23.51 18.63 24.77
C GLU A 11 -22.94 19.13 23.43
N GLY A 12 -22.82 20.45 23.27
CA GLY A 12 -22.21 21.06 22.09
C GLY A 12 -20.72 20.74 21.94
N GLU A 13 -19.99 20.65 23.05
CA GLU A 13 -18.57 20.27 23.04
C GLU A 13 -18.38 18.78 22.70
N GLU A 14 -19.22 17.90 23.25
CA GLU A 14 -19.17 16.47 22.97
C GLU A 14 -19.52 16.16 21.51
N ALA A 15 -20.56 16.81 20.97
CA ALA A 15 -20.92 16.69 19.56
C ALA A 15 -19.77 17.12 18.64
N ARG A 16 -19.11 18.24 18.94
CA ARG A 16 -17.96 18.74 18.17
C ARG A 16 -16.75 17.79 18.25
N LYS A 17 -16.52 17.15 19.39
CA LYS A 17 -15.47 16.13 19.55
C LYS A 17 -15.77 14.89 18.71
N LYS A 18 -17.03 14.42 18.71
CA LYS A 18 -17.47 13.28 17.89
C LYS A 18 -17.34 13.57 16.40
N GLU A 19 -17.74 14.76 15.96
CA GLU A 19 -17.62 15.22 14.57
C GLU A 19 -16.16 15.22 14.10
N LYS A 20 -15.24 15.84 14.87
CA LYS A 20 -13.80 15.81 14.56
C LYS A 20 -13.25 14.39 14.51
N ALA A 21 -13.62 13.54 15.46
CA ALA A 21 -13.18 12.14 15.49
C ALA A 21 -13.66 11.37 14.24
N TRP A 22 -14.89 11.63 13.79
CA TRP A 22 -15.47 11.08 12.58
C TRP A 22 -14.75 11.56 11.32
N GLU A 23 -14.48 12.86 11.18
CA GLU A 23 -13.69 13.40 10.07
C GLU A 23 -12.29 12.79 10.00
N HIS A 24 -11.63 12.62 11.16
CA HIS A 24 -10.33 11.97 11.22
C HIS A 24 -10.39 10.50 10.78
N ALA A 25 -11.47 9.77 11.10
CA ALA A 25 -11.66 8.40 10.65
C ALA A 25 -11.83 8.34 9.11
N LEU A 26 -12.70 9.19 8.55
CA LEU A 26 -12.94 9.27 7.10
C LEU A 26 -11.66 9.62 6.32
N ARG A 27 -10.87 10.59 6.81
CA ARG A 27 -9.61 10.97 6.16
C ARG A 27 -8.62 9.82 6.13
N ARG A 28 -8.49 9.06 7.22
CA ARG A 28 -7.60 7.88 7.24
C ARG A 28 -8.05 6.84 6.22
N ASP A 29 -9.35 6.57 6.14
CA ASP A 29 -9.87 5.58 5.18
C ASP A 29 -9.62 6.00 3.72
N ALA A 30 -9.83 7.27 3.38
CA ALA A 30 -9.52 7.80 2.06
C ALA A 30 -8.02 7.72 1.73
N MET A 31 -7.14 7.98 2.70
CA MET A 31 -5.68 7.82 2.52
C MET A 31 -5.30 6.37 2.24
N TYR A 32 -5.90 5.40 2.95
CA TYR A 32 -5.63 3.98 2.70
C TYR A 32 -6.12 3.52 1.33
N ASP A 33 -7.30 3.97 0.88
CA ASP A 33 -7.78 3.66 -0.48
C ASP A 33 -6.84 4.22 -1.55
N GLY A 34 -6.37 5.45 -1.35
CA GLY A 34 -5.35 6.07 -2.19
C GLY A 34 -4.04 5.28 -2.20
N ALA A 35 -3.58 4.84 -1.02
CA ALA A 35 -2.36 4.05 -0.88
C ALA A 35 -2.46 2.69 -1.59
N VAL A 36 -3.57 1.97 -1.44
CA VAL A 36 -3.78 0.68 -2.13
C VAL A 36 -3.78 0.86 -3.64
N LYS A 37 -4.50 1.87 -4.15
CA LYS A 37 -4.51 2.19 -5.58
C LYS A 37 -3.11 2.53 -6.08
N ALA A 38 -2.38 3.37 -5.36
CA ALA A 38 -1.00 3.72 -5.70
C ALA A 38 -0.09 2.48 -5.73
N LEU A 39 -0.17 1.60 -4.73
CA LEU A 39 0.64 0.37 -4.68
C LEU A 39 0.31 -0.59 -5.81
N LEU A 40 -0.97 -0.77 -6.15
CA LEU A 40 -1.39 -1.58 -7.29
C LEU A 40 -0.92 -0.98 -8.60
N THR A 41 -1.00 0.34 -8.77
CA THR A 41 -0.52 1.03 -9.98
C THR A 41 1.00 0.94 -10.10
N LEU A 42 1.75 1.16 -9.02
CA LEU A 42 3.22 1.09 -9.03
C LEU A 42 3.71 -0.32 -9.34
N ASN A 43 3.23 -1.31 -8.58
CA ASN A 43 3.66 -2.69 -8.74
C ASN A 43 3.10 -3.32 -10.03
N GLY A 44 1.79 -3.22 -10.26
CA GLY A 44 1.13 -3.79 -11.42
C GLY A 44 1.52 -3.07 -12.72
N GLY A 45 1.43 -1.74 -12.73
CA GLY A 45 1.81 -0.92 -13.89
C GLY A 45 3.28 -1.08 -14.24
N GLY A 46 4.18 -1.03 -13.25
CA GLY A 46 5.60 -1.24 -13.51
C GLY A 46 5.94 -2.66 -13.95
N THR A 47 5.22 -3.69 -13.48
CA THR A 47 5.36 -5.06 -14.01
C THR A 47 5.01 -5.12 -15.50
N VAL A 48 3.91 -4.47 -15.91
CA VAL A 48 3.50 -4.40 -17.33
C VAL A 48 4.53 -3.62 -18.16
N THR A 49 5.08 -2.52 -17.63
CA THR A 49 6.16 -1.78 -18.30
C THR A 49 7.41 -2.64 -18.49
N LEU A 50 7.83 -3.37 -17.45
CA LEU A 50 8.98 -4.28 -17.55
C LEU A 50 8.73 -5.45 -18.49
N LEU A 51 7.49 -5.96 -18.58
CA LEU A 51 7.12 -6.99 -19.55
C LEU A 51 7.27 -6.48 -20.99
N ALA A 52 6.79 -5.26 -21.27
CA ALA A 52 6.97 -4.64 -22.58
C ALA A 52 8.46 -4.40 -22.90
N PHE A 53 9.23 -3.96 -21.91
CA PHE A 53 10.68 -3.81 -22.05
C PHE A 53 11.37 -5.15 -22.32
N LEU A 54 11.00 -6.21 -21.60
CA LEU A 54 11.52 -7.56 -21.79
C LEU A 54 11.28 -8.05 -23.22
N GLN A 55 10.07 -7.83 -23.75
CA GLN A 55 9.75 -8.17 -25.14
C GLN A 55 10.64 -7.42 -26.15
N ALA A 56 10.97 -6.16 -25.87
CA ALA A 56 11.83 -5.34 -26.74
C ALA A 56 13.30 -5.78 -26.72
N ILE A 57 13.81 -6.28 -25.59
CA ILE A 57 15.22 -6.74 -25.47
C ILE A 57 15.39 -8.21 -25.84
N TRP A 58 14.32 -9.01 -25.83
CA TRP A 58 14.38 -10.45 -26.15
C TRP A 58 14.94 -10.74 -27.54
N VAL A 59 14.70 -9.84 -28.49
CA VAL A 59 15.21 -9.97 -29.87
C VAL A 59 16.67 -9.51 -30.03
N LYS A 60 17.29 -8.95 -28.99
CA LYS A 60 18.66 -8.39 -29.04
C LYS A 60 19.63 -9.30 -28.28
N GLN A 61 20.40 -10.11 -29.01
CA GLN A 61 21.41 -11.00 -28.43
C GLN A 61 22.42 -10.28 -27.52
N SER A 62 22.77 -9.03 -27.82
CA SER A 62 23.69 -8.22 -27.02
C SER A 62 23.16 -7.84 -25.63
N MET A 63 21.85 -7.99 -25.37
CA MET A 63 21.21 -7.62 -24.11
C MET A 63 20.66 -8.82 -23.34
N THR A 64 21.06 -10.04 -23.73
CA THR A 64 20.56 -11.28 -23.11
C THR A 64 20.85 -11.33 -21.61
N GLY A 65 21.99 -10.77 -21.16
CA GLY A 65 22.37 -10.69 -19.74
C GLY A 65 21.43 -9.83 -18.89
N LEU A 66 20.77 -8.82 -19.48
CA LEU A 66 19.83 -7.94 -18.78
C LEU A 66 18.46 -8.62 -18.54
N SER A 67 18.08 -9.60 -19.37
CA SER A 67 16.77 -10.25 -19.30
C SER A 67 16.49 -10.91 -17.93
N ALA A 68 17.49 -11.56 -17.34
CA ALA A 68 17.35 -12.21 -16.03
C ALA A 68 17.03 -11.18 -14.93
N TRP A 69 17.71 -10.03 -14.92
CA TRP A 69 17.45 -8.95 -13.96
C TRP A 69 16.06 -8.36 -14.10
N VAL A 70 15.59 -8.19 -15.34
CA VAL A 70 14.22 -7.73 -15.64
C VAL A 70 13.20 -8.72 -15.12
N VAL A 71 13.39 -10.02 -15.36
CA VAL A 71 12.48 -11.07 -14.87
C VAL A 71 12.43 -11.13 -13.35
N ILE A 72 13.59 -11.03 -12.68
CA ILE A 72 13.63 -11.00 -11.20
C ILE A 72 12.93 -9.75 -10.67
N GLY A 73 13.19 -8.57 -11.27
CA GLY A 73 12.50 -7.33 -10.93
C GLY A 73 10.98 -7.44 -11.09
N MET A 74 10.52 -8.01 -12.20
CA MET A 74 9.10 -8.30 -12.45
C MET A 74 8.51 -9.24 -11.39
N ALA A 75 9.23 -10.28 -10.97
CA ALA A 75 8.75 -11.21 -9.95
C ALA A 75 8.52 -10.50 -8.61
N PHE A 76 9.44 -9.62 -8.21
CA PHE A 76 9.27 -8.78 -7.02
C PHE A 76 8.07 -7.86 -7.14
N MET A 77 7.92 -7.15 -8.27
CA MET A 77 6.79 -6.24 -8.48
C MET A 77 5.45 -6.98 -8.53
N ALA A 78 5.39 -8.15 -9.18
CA ALA A 78 4.19 -8.99 -9.20
C ALA A 78 3.80 -9.46 -7.79
N ALA A 79 4.78 -9.87 -6.97
CA ALA A 79 4.55 -10.19 -5.56
C ALA A 79 4.06 -8.97 -4.78
N GLY A 80 4.66 -7.80 -5.01
CA GLY A 80 4.22 -6.52 -4.42
C GLY A 80 2.77 -6.18 -4.75
N ALA A 81 2.34 -6.41 -6.01
CA ALA A 81 0.96 -6.23 -6.44
C ALA A 81 -0.01 -7.21 -5.73
N ALA A 82 0.40 -8.48 -5.58
CA ALA A 82 -0.38 -9.47 -4.84
C ALA A 82 -0.57 -9.07 -3.37
N PHE A 83 0.48 -8.60 -2.69
CA PHE A 83 0.37 -8.06 -1.34
C PHE A 83 -0.56 -6.84 -1.28
N ALA A 84 -0.48 -5.92 -2.24
CA ALA A 84 -1.39 -4.77 -2.31
C ALA A 84 -2.85 -5.20 -2.46
N GLY A 85 -3.12 -6.24 -3.28
CA GLY A 85 -4.45 -6.82 -3.47
C GLY A 85 -5.05 -7.48 -2.22
N ILE A 86 -4.22 -7.89 -1.25
CA ILE A 86 -4.67 -8.46 0.03
C ILE A 86 -5.10 -7.36 1.02
N ILE A 87 -4.65 -6.11 0.87
CA ILE A 87 -4.93 -5.04 1.82
C ILE A 87 -6.45 -4.77 2.02
N PRO A 88 -7.29 -4.69 0.97
CA PRO A 88 -8.74 -4.52 1.15
C PRO A 88 -9.37 -5.62 2.00
N TYR A 89 -8.93 -6.87 1.82
CA TYR A 89 -9.40 -8.01 2.60
C TYR A 89 -9.01 -7.87 4.08
N LEU A 90 -7.75 -7.53 4.36
CA LEU A 90 -7.29 -7.31 5.75
C LEU A 90 -8.01 -6.13 6.41
N ARG A 91 -8.33 -5.06 5.66
CA ARG A 91 -9.12 -3.93 6.19
C ARG A 91 -10.55 -4.34 6.54
N TYR A 92 -11.20 -5.13 5.69
CA TYR A 92 -12.52 -5.69 5.99
C TYR A 92 -12.51 -6.48 7.30
N HIS A 93 -11.52 -7.38 7.46
CA HIS A 93 -11.35 -8.13 8.71
C HIS A 93 -10.99 -7.25 9.90
N THR A 94 -10.18 -6.21 9.71
CA THR A 94 -9.84 -5.25 10.77
C THR A 94 -11.11 -4.58 11.31
N SER A 95 -12.00 -4.11 10.42
CA SER A 95 -13.28 -3.50 10.80
C SER A 95 -14.15 -4.48 11.60
N MET A 96 -14.29 -5.71 11.13
CA MET A 96 -15.06 -6.75 11.81
C MET A 96 -14.50 -7.07 13.21
N LYS A 97 -13.16 -7.08 13.36
CA LYS A 97 -12.50 -7.34 14.65
C LYS A 97 -12.68 -6.20 15.65
N TYR A 98 -12.69 -4.94 15.20
CA TYR A 98 -13.04 -3.81 16.08
C TYR A 98 -14.48 -3.90 16.60
N GLN A 99 -15.41 -4.38 15.78
CA GLN A 99 -16.83 -4.51 16.16
C GLN A 99 -17.08 -5.69 17.11
N ASN A 100 -16.46 -6.84 16.85
CA ASN A 100 -16.79 -8.09 17.57
C ASN A 100 -15.87 -8.42 18.74
N GLU A 101 -14.59 -8.02 18.68
CA GLU A 101 -13.54 -8.48 19.62
C GLU A 101 -12.85 -7.32 20.36
N GLY A 102 -13.29 -6.09 20.10
CA GLY A 102 -12.82 -4.89 20.77
C GLY A 102 -11.47 -4.34 20.25
N ILE A 103 -10.96 -3.34 20.96
CA ILE A 103 -9.89 -2.45 20.48
C ILE A 103 -8.55 -3.18 20.29
N THR A 104 -8.21 -4.13 21.16
CA THR A 104 -6.91 -4.81 21.13
C THR A 104 -6.76 -5.69 19.89
N ALA A 105 -7.79 -6.47 19.56
CA ALA A 105 -7.82 -7.29 18.36
C ALA A 105 -7.75 -6.43 17.10
N GLY A 106 -8.59 -5.39 17.00
CA GLY A 106 -8.57 -4.47 15.85
C GLY A 106 -7.21 -3.78 15.66
N ARG A 107 -6.51 -3.43 16.74
CA ARG A 107 -5.16 -2.83 16.66
C ARG A 107 -4.12 -3.79 16.11
N CYS A 108 -4.18 -5.08 16.45
CA CYS A 108 -3.29 -6.10 15.90
C CYS A 108 -3.45 -6.22 14.38
N TRP A 109 -4.71 -6.29 13.90
CA TRP A 109 -5.01 -6.35 12.47
C TRP A 109 -4.62 -5.08 11.72
N THR A 110 -4.80 -3.91 12.35
CA THR A 110 -4.31 -2.64 11.79
C THR A 110 -2.79 -2.67 11.55
N LYS A 111 -2.01 -3.20 12.51
CA LYS A 111 -0.56 -3.38 12.35
C LYS A 111 -0.24 -4.36 11.21
N CYS A 112 -1.01 -5.44 11.07
CA CYS A 112 -0.86 -6.38 9.96
C CYS A 112 -1.06 -5.69 8.60
N CYS A 113 -2.15 -4.91 8.43
CA CYS A 113 -2.38 -4.10 7.24
C CYS A 113 -1.20 -3.17 6.92
N GLN A 114 -0.68 -2.49 7.95
CA GLN A 114 0.47 -1.60 7.80
C GLN A 114 1.72 -2.37 7.34
N ARG A 115 2.03 -3.53 7.93
CA ARG A 115 3.16 -4.36 7.52
C ARG A 115 3.03 -4.86 6.09
N VAL A 116 1.83 -5.28 5.66
CA VAL A 116 1.60 -5.71 4.27
C VAL A 116 1.78 -4.54 3.29
N THR A 117 1.37 -3.33 3.68
CA THR A 117 1.60 -2.10 2.90
C THR A 117 3.09 -1.81 2.77
N GLU A 118 3.85 -1.86 3.87
CA GLU A 118 5.31 -1.67 3.90
C GLU A 118 6.03 -2.73 3.05
N ILE A 119 5.62 -3.99 3.14
CA ILE A 119 6.19 -5.08 2.33
C ILE A 119 5.90 -4.85 0.84
N SER A 120 4.66 -4.52 0.47
CA SER A 120 4.30 -4.24 -0.94
C SER A 120 5.13 -3.09 -1.54
N PHE A 121 5.34 -2.03 -0.77
CA PHE A 121 6.21 -0.93 -1.17
C PHE A 121 7.69 -1.36 -1.24
N GLY A 122 8.17 -2.12 -0.26
CA GLY A 122 9.53 -2.66 -0.25
C GLY A 122 9.82 -3.53 -1.48
N MET A 123 8.87 -4.37 -1.88
CA MET A 123 8.97 -5.20 -3.09
C MET A 123 9.09 -4.35 -4.37
N PHE A 124 8.37 -3.23 -4.46
CA PHE A 124 8.53 -2.28 -5.56
C PHE A 124 9.97 -1.72 -5.61
N VAL A 125 10.48 -1.23 -4.47
CA VAL A 125 11.83 -0.64 -4.39
C VAL A 125 12.91 -1.67 -4.74
N VAL A 126 12.80 -2.89 -4.21
CA VAL A 126 13.73 -3.99 -4.53
C VAL A 126 13.63 -4.39 -6.00
N GLY A 127 12.42 -4.49 -6.55
CA GLY A 127 12.21 -4.83 -7.95
C GLY A 127 12.87 -3.82 -8.89
N ILE A 128 12.61 -2.53 -8.69
CA ILE A 128 13.21 -1.45 -9.48
C ILE A 128 14.75 -1.42 -9.28
N GLY A 129 15.22 -1.51 -8.03
CA GLY A 129 16.65 -1.53 -7.73
C GLY A 129 17.39 -2.68 -8.41
N THR A 130 16.76 -3.86 -8.48
CA THR A 130 17.29 -5.05 -9.16
C THR A 130 17.47 -4.79 -10.66
N VAL A 131 16.46 -4.19 -11.32
CA VAL A 131 16.55 -3.85 -12.75
C VAL A 131 17.64 -2.81 -13.01
N ILE A 132 17.72 -1.78 -12.17
CA ILE A 132 18.74 -0.73 -12.28
C ILE A 132 20.15 -1.32 -12.12
N ALA A 133 20.38 -2.16 -11.11
CA ALA A 133 21.66 -2.84 -10.89
C ALA A 133 22.04 -3.75 -12.07
N GLY A 134 21.05 -4.45 -12.63
CA GLY A 134 21.23 -5.24 -13.85
C GLY A 134 21.63 -4.39 -15.05
N ALA A 135 21.00 -3.22 -15.23
CA ALA A 135 21.32 -2.30 -16.31
C ALA A 135 22.75 -1.79 -16.21
N PHE A 136 23.19 -1.33 -15.03
CA PHE A 136 24.57 -0.88 -14.82
C PHE A 136 25.60 -1.98 -15.04
N SER A 137 25.30 -3.21 -14.63
CA SER A 137 26.19 -4.36 -14.83
C SER A 137 26.31 -4.81 -16.29
N ASN A 138 25.48 -4.29 -17.20
CA ASN A 138 25.44 -4.66 -18.62
C ASN A 138 25.66 -3.44 -19.54
N LEU A 139 26.15 -2.32 -19.02
CA LEU A 139 26.57 -1.20 -19.87
C LEU A 139 27.85 -1.59 -20.64
N PRO A 140 27.94 -1.28 -21.94
CA PRO A 140 29.20 -1.42 -22.66
C PRO A 140 30.23 -0.45 -22.08
N ASP A 141 31.46 -0.93 -21.91
CA ASP A 141 32.62 -0.13 -21.47
C ASP A 141 32.91 1.08 -22.39
#